data_AF-A0A0M0KAV6-F1
#
_entry.id   AF-A0A0M0KAV6-F1
#
_cell.length_a   1.000
_cell.length_b   1.000
_cell.length_c   1.000
_cell.angle_alpha   90.00
_cell.angle_beta   90.00
_cell.angle_gamma   90.00
#
_symmetry.space_group_name_H-M   'P 1'
#
loop_
_entity.id
_entity.type
_entity.pdbx_description
1 polymer ?
#
loop_
_entity_poly.entity_id
_entity_poly.type
_entity_poly.pdbx_seq_one_letter_code
_entity_poly.pdbx_strand_id
1 'polypeptide(L)'
;MSAFTAAMDLLDSRTVTTNGDACLKKTSSSLLDLFFKLVRGLDAEELASLFSAAVTEATRPEAKADLIVLAFQTRATRGHGKGEKDLAYHLLKLCAKEFGEEPVAAVLGLLPLYGYWKDLVHLLASDDWPRALADKIEELLCEQLLADEAELAAATAEKRTPSLSLVAKYAPREGMKFDKGPLRLAKRLAQRLFGSANPAASARKYRKLCSSLNSQLCTTEVLMAAGRWEEIRFARVASLCLQRHRKAFLNEALKGVLTPAQDGTGNRHPDDPARVAARLHLREAIVSKKGVQGKALMPHEIVQHCMGGEGRSLSTLEADLMNAQWASLRAGTLEAMRKAA
;
A
#
# COMPACT_ATOMS: atom_id res chain seq x y z
N MET A 1 38.92 14.85 3.76
CA MET A 1 38.70 16.30 3.63
C MET A 1 38.78 16.94 5.01
N SER A 2 39.31 18.16 5.14
CA SER A 2 39.43 18.82 6.45
C SER A 2 38.04 19.28 6.93
N ALA A 3 37.83 19.32 8.25
CA ALA A 3 36.59 19.81 8.84
C ALA A 3 36.26 21.26 8.40
N PHE A 4 37.28 22.04 8.07
CA PHE A 4 37.15 23.40 7.56
C PHE A 4 36.54 23.46 6.15
N THR A 5 36.97 22.58 5.24
CA THR A 5 36.38 22.49 3.88
C THR A 5 34.91 22.06 3.93
N ALA A 6 34.56 21.10 4.80
CA ALA A 6 33.16 20.69 4.98
C ALA A 6 32.28 21.81 5.57
N ALA A 7 32.84 22.62 6.48
CA ALA A 7 32.14 23.78 7.04
C ALA A 7 31.96 24.92 6.01
N MET A 8 32.90 25.10 5.10
CA MET A 8 32.80 26.09 4.01
C MET A 8 31.76 25.70 2.95
N ASP A 9 31.64 24.42 2.60
CA ASP A 9 30.59 23.93 1.68
C ASP A 9 29.16 24.08 2.26
N LEU A 10 29.03 24.17 3.59
CA LEU A 10 27.75 24.40 4.28
C LEU A 10 27.33 25.88 4.32
N LEU A 11 28.27 26.82 4.15
CA LEU A 11 27.98 28.26 4.20
C LEU A 11 27.13 28.74 3.01
N ASP A 12 27.15 28.01 1.89
CA ASP A 12 26.40 28.33 0.67
C ASP A 12 25.30 27.29 0.35
N SER A 13 24.89 26.50 1.35
CA SER A 13 23.94 25.41 1.14
C SER A 13 22.48 25.83 1.26
N ARG A 14 22.14 27.12 1.39
CA ARG A 14 20.73 27.55 1.48
C ARG A 14 20.09 27.60 0.10
N THR A 15 18.92 26.99 -0.03
CA THR A 15 18.09 27.05 -1.23
C THR A 15 16.63 27.23 -0.85
N VAL A 16 15.79 27.55 -1.83
CA VAL A 16 14.34 27.49 -1.68
C VAL A 16 13.80 26.20 -2.30
N THR A 17 12.81 25.60 -1.65
CA THR A 17 12.03 24.49 -2.20
C THR A 17 11.10 24.99 -3.30
N THR A 18 10.40 24.08 -3.99
CA THR A 18 9.41 24.42 -5.03
C THR A 18 8.23 25.25 -4.50
N ASN A 19 7.97 25.24 -3.20
CA ASN A 19 6.97 26.08 -2.53
C ASN A 19 7.55 27.37 -1.90
N GLY A 20 8.84 27.68 -2.15
CA GLY A 20 9.47 28.92 -1.68
C GLY A 20 9.98 28.90 -0.24
N ASP A 21 9.90 27.76 0.46
CA ASP A 21 10.41 27.62 1.82
C ASP A 21 11.93 27.46 1.82
N ALA A 22 12.59 28.08 2.80
CA ALA A 22 14.03 27.96 2.98
C ALA A 22 14.41 26.54 3.42
N CYS A 23 15.37 25.92 2.75
CA CYS A 23 15.93 24.63 3.12
C CYS A 23 17.44 24.56 2.82
N LEU A 24 18.08 23.50 3.29
CA LEU A 24 19.48 23.22 2.97
C LEU A 24 19.55 22.27 1.76
N LYS A 25 20.36 22.63 0.77
CA LYS A 25 20.70 21.85 -0.42
C LYS A 25 21.53 20.62 -0.06
N LYS A 26 22.42 20.76 0.93
CA LYS A 26 23.29 19.72 1.49
C LYS A 26 23.53 19.96 2.98
N THR A 27 23.73 18.89 3.71
CA THR A 27 24.07 18.88 5.13
C THR A 27 25.46 18.29 5.35
N SER A 28 25.91 18.19 6.60
CA SER A 28 27.18 17.52 6.93
C SER A 28 27.09 15.98 6.89
N SER A 29 25.95 15.42 6.45
CA SER A 29 25.71 13.99 6.39
C SER A 29 25.02 13.61 5.09
N SER A 30 25.70 12.84 4.24
CA SER A 30 25.14 12.35 2.98
C SER A 30 23.94 11.43 3.19
N LEU A 31 23.88 10.69 4.31
CA LEU A 31 22.72 9.89 4.69
C LEU A 31 21.49 10.77 4.95
N LEU A 32 21.68 11.91 5.63
CA LEU A 32 20.61 12.87 5.89
C LEU A 32 20.14 13.54 4.61
N ASP A 33 21.07 13.88 3.71
CA ASP A 33 20.75 14.46 2.40
C ASP A 33 19.91 13.49 1.56
N LEU A 34 20.33 12.23 1.49
CA LEU A 34 19.57 11.15 0.86
C LEU A 34 18.19 11.02 1.50
N PHE A 35 18.13 10.96 2.85
CA PHE A 35 16.85 10.91 3.57
C PHE A 35 15.94 12.05 3.13
N PHE A 36 16.36 13.31 3.17
CA PHE A 36 15.51 14.45 2.79
C PHE A 36 15.01 14.37 1.35
N LYS A 37 15.87 13.95 0.42
CA LYS A 37 15.57 13.89 -1.02
C LYS A 37 14.70 12.72 -1.44
N LEU A 38 14.55 11.69 -0.62
CA LEU A 38 13.64 10.56 -0.88
C LEU A 38 12.16 10.99 -0.78
N VAL A 39 11.68 11.65 -1.83
CA VAL A 39 10.30 12.11 -2.03
C VAL A 39 9.89 11.90 -3.48
N ARG A 40 8.58 11.91 -3.77
CA ARG A 40 8.06 11.71 -5.15
C ARG A 40 8.75 12.61 -6.16
N GLY A 41 9.12 12.01 -7.29
CA GLY A 41 9.72 12.70 -8.43
C GLY A 41 11.24 12.72 -8.43
N LEU A 42 11.91 12.19 -7.39
CA LEU A 42 13.35 11.93 -7.44
C LEU A 42 13.64 10.91 -8.55
N ASP A 43 14.50 11.29 -9.50
CA ASP A 43 14.89 10.41 -10.59
C ASP A 43 15.93 9.37 -10.15
N ALA A 44 16.10 8.33 -10.98
CA ALA A 44 16.95 7.19 -10.66
C ALA A 44 18.45 7.53 -10.63
N GLU A 45 18.90 8.50 -11.43
CA GLU A 45 20.32 8.89 -11.47
C GLU A 45 20.67 9.72 -10.25
N GLU A 46 19.83 10.70 -9.88
CA GLU A 46 20.00 11.48 -8.65
C GLU A 46 19.94 10.58 -7.42
N LEU A 47 18.99 9.63 -7.37
CA LEU A 47 18.91 8.64 -6.29
C LEU A 47 20.21 7.82 -6.16
N ALA A 48 20.73 7.30 -7.27
CA ALA A 48 21.95 6.51 -7.26
C ALA A 48 23.17 7.34 -6.82
N SER A 49 23.24 8.61 -7.24
CA SER A 49 24.29 9.55 -6.83
C SER A 49 24.26 9.83 -5.33
N LEU A 50 23.08 10.16 -4.79
CA LEU A 50 22.89 10.40 -3.36
C LEU A 50 23.19 9.15 -2.51
N PHE A 51 22.76 7.98 -2.98
CA PHE A 51 23.06 6.71 -2.34
C PHE A 51 24.57 6.44 -2.30
N SER A 52 25.27 6.61 -3.42
CA SER A 52 26.72 6.42 -3.50
C SER A 52 27.50 7.35 -2.55
N ALA A 53 27.06 8.61 -2.43
CA ALA A 53 27.64 9.54 -1.46
C ALA A 53 27.46 9.05 -0.01
N ALA A 54 26.24 8.59 0.34
CA ALA A 54 25.95 8.05 1.66
C ALA A 54 26.73 6.75 1.95
N VAL A 55 26.92 5.87 0.95
CA VAL A 55 27.75 4.67 1.05
C VAL A 55 29.22 5.02 1.32
N THR A 56 29.75 6.05 0.64
CA THR A 56 31.13 6.50 0.82
C THR A 56 31.40 6.96 2.25
N GLU A 57 30.42 7.60 2.91
CA GLU A 57 30.49 7.97 4.33
C GLU A 57 30.27 6.79 5.28
N ALA A 58 29.51 5.77 4.86
CA ALA A 58 29.14 4.60 5.66
C ALA A 58 30.29 3.58 5.80
N THR A 59 31.34 3.96 6.53
CA THR A 59 32.54 3.12 6.73
C THR A 59 32.33 1.97 7.72
N ARG A 60 31.38 2.11 8.66
CA ARG A 60 31.08 1.12 9.71
C ARG A 60 29.85 0.25 9.35
N PRO A 61 29.78 -1.00 9.84
CA PRO A 61 28.62 -1.87 9.61
C PRO A 61 27.28 -1.25 9.99
N GLU A 62 27.21 -0.50 11.09
CA GLU A 62 25.96 0.13 11.54
C GLU A 62 25.49 1.20 10.56
N ALA A 63 26.42 2.01 10.02
CA ALA A 63 26.08 3.04 9.03
C ALA A 63 25.62 2.43 7.70
N LYS A 64 26.14 1.25 7.32
CA LYS A 64 25.63 0.50 6.15
C LYS A 64 24.24 -0.08 6.42
N ALA A 65 24.01 -0.59 7.63
CA ALA A 65 22.70 -1.05 8.05
C ALA A 65 21.66 0.08 8.01
N ASP A 66 22.05 1.31 8.39
CA ASP A 66 21.16 2.48 8.33
C ASP A 66 20.64 2.77 6.90
N LEU A 67 21.41 2.44 5.85
CA LEU A 67 20.94 2.57 4.46
C LEU A 67 19.87 1.54 4.10
N ILE A 68 19.96 0.32 4.63
CA ILE A 68 18.91 -0.68 4.50
C ILE A 68 17.68 -0.26 5.30
N VAL A 69 17.87 0.20 6.54
CA VAL A 69 16.79 0.74 7.39
C VAL A 69 16.10 1.92 6.70
N LEU A 70 16.86 2.79 6.04
CA LEU A 70 16.32 3.90 5.27
C LEU A 70 15.41 3.42 4.14
N ALA A 71 15.72 2.31 3.47
CA ALA A 71 14.81 1.73 2.47
C ALA A 71 13.46 1.32 3.10
N PHE A 72 13.48 0.74 4.30
CA PHE A 72 12.26 0.42 5.05
C PHE A 72 11.53 1.65 5.55
N GLN A 73 12.23 2.67 6.05
CA GLN A 73 11.62 3.94 6.47
C GLN A 73 10.98 4.67 5.29
N THR A 74 11.66 4.66 4.14
CA THR A 74 11.16 5.22 2.88
C THR A 74 9.88 4.51 2.47
N ARG A 75 9.87 3.19 2.56
CA ARG A 75 8.69 2.38 2.29
C ARG A 75 7.58 2.58 3.32
N ALA A 76 7.93 2.67 4.60
CA ALA A 76 7.03 2.35 5.69
C ALA A 76 5.72 3.13 5.62
N THR A 77 4.63 2.40 5.80
CA THR A 77 3.26 2.93 5.79
C THR A 77 2.74 3.00 7.22
N ARG A 78 1.51 3.48 7.42
CA ARG A 78 0.84 3.51 8.74
C ARG A 78 1.51 4.43 9.77
N GLY A 79 2.12 5.53 9.31
CA GLY A 79 2.66 6.58 10.18
C GLY A 79 4.09 6.36 10.67
N HIS A 80 4.80 5.37 10.14
CA HIS A 80 6.20 5.08 10.49
C HIS A 80 7.23 5.52 9.43
N GLY A 81 6.77 6.05 8.30
CA GLY A 81 7.64 6.33 7.16
C GLY A 81 6.99 7.20 6.10
N LYS A 82 7.66 7.29 4.95
CA LYS A 82 7.26 8.20 3.85
C LYS A 82 6.23 7.60 2.90
N GLY A 83 6.03 6.28 2.93
CA GLY A 83 5.13 5.60 2.00
C GLY A 83 5.61 5.57 0.54
N GLU A 84 6.88 5.92 0.29
CA GLU A 84 7.49 6.00 -1.03
C GLU A 84 7.88 4.60 -1.54
N LYS A 85 6.93 4.00 -2.27
CA LYS A 85 7.01 2.59 -2.68
C LYS A 85 8.09 2.34 -3.73
N ASP A 86 8.11 3.11 -4.82
CA ASP A 86 9.04 2.86 -5.93
C ASP A 86 10.49 3.19 -5.51
N LEU A 87 10.71 4.29 -4.77
CA LEU A 87 12.03 4.65 -4.23
C LEU A 87 12.57 3.58 -3.29
N ALA A 88 11.74 3.00 -2.43
CA ALA A 88 12.18 1.91 -1.55
C ALA A 88 12.66 0.68 -2.33
N TYR A 89 12.02 0.33 -3.44
CA TYR A 89 12.47 -0.79 -4.28
C TYR A 89 13.83 -0.50 -4.92
N HIS A 90 14.01 0.72 -5.41
CA HIS A 90 15.29 1.14 -5.97
C HIS A 90 16.40 1.14 -4.90
N LEU A 91 16.12 1.62 -3.68
CA LEU A 91 17.06 1.54 -2.56
C LEU A 91 17.42 0.10 -2.21
N LEU A 92 16.46 -0.82 -2.17
CA LEU A 92 16.75 -2.24 -1.89
C LEU A 92 17.64 -2.86 -2.98
N LYS A 93 17.45 -2.49 -4.25
CA LYS A 93 18.35 -2.92 -5.35
C LYS A 93 19.76 -2.34 -5.19
N LEU A 94 19.86 -1.06 -4.86
CA LEU A 94 21.14 -0.40 -4.63
C LEU A 94 21.88 -1.04 -3.45
N CYS A 95 21.16 -1.34 -2.36
CA CYS A 95 21.71 -2.09 -1.22
C CYS A 95 22.18 -3.49 -1.63
N ALA A 96 21.40 -4.22 -2.44
CA ALA A 96 21.80 -5.55 -2.90
C ALA A 96 23.05 -5.51 -3.78
N LYS A 97 23.17 -4.48 -4.63
CA LYS A 97 24.33 -4.26 -5.49
C LYS A 97 25.58 -3.89 -4.70
N GLU A 98 25.44 -3.05 -3.68
CA GLU A 98 26.56 -2.49 -2.92
C GLU A 98 27.03 -3.42 -1.78
N PHE A 99 26.09 -4.02 -1.06
CA PHE A 99 26.36 -4.81 0.14
C PHE A 99 26.19 -6.32 -0.07
N GLY A 100 25.81 -6.74 -1.27
CA GLY A 100 25.48 -8.12 -1.60
C GLY A 100 24.01 -8.48 -1.35
N GLU A 101 23.60 -9.63 -1.89
CA GLU A 101 22.22 -10.09 -1.82
C GLU A 101 21.83 -10.60 -0.42
N GLU A 102 22.77 -11.15 0.34
CA GLU A 102 22.50 -11.78 1.64
C GLU A 102 21.87 -10.84 2.68
N PRO A 103 22.40 -9.61 2.94
CA PRO A 103 21.77 -8.69 3.88
C PRO A 103 20.34 -8.29 3.47
N VAL A 104 20.10 -8.12 2.17
CA VAL A 104 18.76 -7.79 1.67
C VAL A 104 17.81 -8.98 1.82
N ALA A 105 18.28 -10.19 1.49
CA ALA A 105 17.50 -11.42 1.66
C ALA A 105 17.03 -11.63 3.11
N ALA A 106 17.90 -11.35 4.08
CA ALA A 106 17.62 -11.49 5.51
C ALA A 106 16.47 -10.59 6.00
N VAL A 107 16.24 -9.45 5.34
CA VAL A 107 15.24 -8.45 5.76
C VAL A 107 13.97 -8.45 4.90
N LEU A 108 13.93 -9.17 3.77
CA LEU A 108 12.75 -9.20 2.89
C LEU A 108 11.45 -9.62 3.61
N GLY A 109 11.55 -10.49 4.61
CA GLY A 109 10.42 -10.90 5.45
C GLY A 109 9.79 -9.78 6.28
N LEU A 110 10.47 -8.63 6.42
CA LEU A 110 9.95 -7.46 7.13
C LEU A 110 9.07 -6.57 6.24
N LEU A 111 9.10 -6.74 4.91
CA LEU A 111 8.32 -5.90 3.98
C LEU A 111 6.80 -5.96 4.25
N PRO A 112 6.18 -7.12 4.53
CA PRO A 112 4.76 -7.16 4.89
C PRO A 112 4.40 -6.35 6.15
N LEU A 113 5.34 -6.18 7.09
CA LEU A 113 5.15 -5.43 8.32
C LEU A 113 5.19 -3.90 8.06
N TYR A 114 6.26 -3.41 7.43
CA TYR A 114 6.43 -1.98 7.17
C TYR A 114 5.61 -1.50 5.95
N GLY A 115 5.39 -2.39 4.99
CA GLY A 115 4.57 -2.19 3.80
C GLY A 115 3.39 -3.16 3.74
N TYR A 116 3.32 -3.96 2.67
CA TYR A 116 2.33 -5.01 2.48
C TYR A 116 2.85 -6.11 1.53
N TRP A 117 2.20 -7.28 1.55
CA TRP A 117 2.60 -8.45 0.75
C TRP A 117 2.72 -8.21 -0.76
N LYS A 118 2.03 -7.22 -1.33
CA LYS A 118 2.17 -6.91 -2.76
C LYS A 118 3.52 -6.28 -3.09
N ASP A 119 4.22 -5.73 -2.10
CA ASP A 119 5.53 -5.13 -2.33
C ASP A 119 6.51 -6.18 -2.85
N LEU A 120 6.47 -7.37 -2.25
CA LEU A 120 7.17 -8.57 -2.70
C LEU A 120 6.82 -8.96 -4.15
N VAL A 121 5.54 -8.91 -4.52
CA VAL A 121 5.09 -9.19 -5.89
C VAL A 121 5.58 -8.12 -6.88
N HIS A 122 5.64 -6.86 -6.45
CA HIS A 122 6.20 -5.78 -7.26
C HIS A 122 7.70 -5.92 -7.46
N LEU A 123 8.45 -6.36 -6.45
CA LEU A 123 9.87 -6.68 -6.58
C LEU A 123 10.12 -7.84 -7.54
N LEU A 124 9.32 -8.92 -7.45
CA LEU A 124 9.37 -10.02 -8.43
C LEU A 124 9.05 -9.59 -9.87
N ALA A 125 8.23 -8.55 -10.02
CA ALA A 125 7.85 -7.99 -11.31
C ALA A 125 8.80 -6.90 -11.79
N SER A 126 9.80 -6.54 -10.98
CA SER A 126 10.76 -5.52 -11.33
C SER A 126 11.84 -6.07 -12.25
N ASP A 127 12.24 -5.28 -13.23
CA ASP A 127 13.42 -5.54 -14.04
C ASP A 127 14.68 -5.56 -13.17
N ASP A 128 15.66 -6.36 -13.56
CA ASP A 128 16.97 -6.49 -12.92
C ASP A 128 16.94 -6.83 -11.41
N TRP A 129 15.85 -7.44 -10.92
CA TRP A 129 15.82 -7.97 -9.56
C TRP A 129 16.65 -9.27 -9.48
N PRO A 130 17.62 -9.38 -8.56
CA PRO A 130 18.51 -10.54 -8.49
C PRO A 130 17.76 -11.86 -8.31
N ARG A 131 18.25 -12.92 -8.96
CA ARG A 131 17.53 -14.20 -9.00
C ARG A 131 17.43 -14.85 -7.62
N ALA A 132 18.49 -14.83 -6.81
CA ALA A 132 18.44 -15.44 -5.48
C ALA A 132 17.47 -14.70 -4.56
N LEU A 133 17.43 -13.36 -4.63
CA LEU A 133 16.39 -12.57 -3.97
C LEU A 133 14.98 -12.90 -4.48
N ALA A 134 14.79 -13.08 -5.78
CA ALA A 134 13.50 -13.49 -6.35
C ALA A 134 13.05 -14.84 -5.77
N ASP A 135 13.97 -15.82 -5.70
CA ASP A 135 13.69 -17.14 -5.16
C ASP A 135 13.35 -17.08 -3.66
N LYS A 136 14.00 -16.18 -2.89
CA LYS A 136 13.64 -15.92 -1.49
C LYS A 136 12.24 -15.31 -1.35
N ILE A 137 11.87 -14.37 -2.22
CA ILE A 137 10.53 -13.79 -2.20
C ILE A 137 9.46 -14.85 -2.51
N GLU A 138 9.69 -15.69 -3.52
CA GLU A 138 8.76 -16.79 -3.82
C GLU A 138 8.61 -17.76 -2.65
N GLU A 139 9.72 -18.10 -1.98
CA GLU A 139 9.70 -18.90 -0.75
C GLU A 139 8.81 -18.26 0.31
N LEU A 140 9.04 -16.99 0.66
CA LEU A 140 8.24 -16.25 1.66
C LEU A 140 6.73 -16.23 1.32
N LEU A 141 6.39 -16.03 0.04
CA LEU A 141 5.00 -16.04 -0.42
C LEU A 141 4.36 -17.43 -0.27
N CYS A 142 5.09 -18.48 -0.66
CA CYS A 142 4.62 -19.85 -0.54
C CYS A 142 4.47 -20.30 0.91
N GLU A 143 5.46 -20.02 1.76
CA GLU A 143 5.45 -20.34 3.19
C GLU A 143 4.26 -19.68 3.89
N GLN A 144 4.03 -18.38 3.66
CA GLN A 144 2.90 -17.71 4.29
C GLN A 144 1.55 -18.23 3.77
N LEU A 145 1.43 -18.56 2.48
CA LEU A 145 0.20 -19.14 1.93
C LEU A 145 -0.13 -20.49 2.58
N LEU A 146 0.88 -21.34 2.82
CA LEU A 146 0.71 -22.62 3.50
C LEU A 146 0.42 -22.44 4.99
N ALA A 147 1.06 -21.46 5.65
CA ALA A 147 0.78 -21.12 7.04
C ALA A 147 -0.66 -20.64 7.23
N ASP A 148 -1.14 -19.77 6.33
CA ASP A 148 -2.54 -19.30 6.33
C ASP A 148 -3.53 -20.44 6.05
N GLU A 149 -3.19 -21.41 5.18
CA GLU A 149 -4.01 -22.62 4.95
C GLU A 149 -4.11 -23.50 6.20
N ALA A 150 -2.97 -23.74 6.87
CA ALA A 150 -2.92 -24.52 8.09
C ALA A 150 -3.70 -23.84 9.23
N GLU A 151 -3.55 -22.52 9.39
CA GLU A 151 -4.30 -21.72 10.35
C GLU A 151 -5.81 -21.76 10.08
N LEU A 152 -6.21 -21.68 8.80
CA LEU A 152 -7.62 -21.82 8.43
C LEU A 152 -8.18 -23.21 8.80
N ALA A 153 -7.42 -24.27 8.54
CA ALA A 153 -7.82 -25.63 8.88
C ALA A 153 -7.96 -25.80 10.41
N ALA A 154 -6.98 -25.33 11.18
CA ALA A 154 -7.02 -25.37 12.65
C ALA A 154 -8.20 -24.57 13.20
N ALA A 155 -8.40 -23.34 12.73
CA ALA A 155 -9.51 -22.49 13.14
C ALA A 155 -10.87 -23.13 12.87
N THR A 156 -11.01 -23.82 11.74
CA THR A 156 -12.23 -24.54 11.37
C THR A 156 -12.50 -25.70 12.33
N ALA A 157 -11.49 -26.50 12.65
CA ALA A 157 -11.61 -27.60 13.61
C ALA A 157 -11.98 -27.10 15.01
N GLU A 158 -11.41 -25.97 15.43
CA GLU A 158 -11.65 -25.32 16.71
C GLU A 158 -12.90 -24.42 16.73
N LYS A 159 -13.60 -24.26 15.60
CA LYS A 159 -14.75 -23.36 15.43
C LYS A 159 -14.48 -21.91 15.83
N ARG A 160 -13.25 -21.42 15.58
CA ARG A 160 -12.83 -20.03 15.83
C ARG A 160 -12.67 -19.26 14.52
N THR A 161 -12.57 -17.93 14.64
CA THR A 161 -12.20 -17.08 13.50
C THR A 161 -10.70 -17.24 13.23
N PRO A 162 -10.28 -17.51 11.97
CA PRO A 162 -8.86 -17.64 11.64
C PRO A 162 -8.14 -16.30 11.66
N SER A 163 -6.90 -16.28 12.12
CA SER A 163 -6.00 -15.12 12.08
C SER A 163 -5.10 -15.20 10.84
N LEU A 164 -5.66 -14.89 9.68
CA LEU A 164 -4.95 -14.99 8.39
C LEU A 164 -4.13 -13.74 8.07
N SER A 165 -2.99 -13.93 7.40
CA SER A 165 -2.28 -12.82 6.76
C SER A 165 -3.05 -12.31 5.52
N LEU A 166 -2.60 -11.17 4.97
CA LEU A 166 -3.12 -10.67 3.70
C LEU A 166 -2.39 -11.23 2.47
N VAL A 167 -1.54 -12.26 2.59
CA VAL A 167 -0.76 -12.77 1.45
C VAL A 167 -1.66 -13.22 0.31
N ALA A 168 -2.75 -13.94 0.60
CA ALA A 168 -3.69 -14.42 -0.40
C ALA A 168 -4.42 -13.27 -1.13
N LYS A 169 -4.61 -12.12 -0.48
CA LYS A 169 -5.17 -10.92 -1.12
C LYS A 169 -4.28 -10.42 -2.26
N TYR A 170 -2.96 -10.45 -2.04
CA TYR A 170 -1.98 -9.85 -2.94
C TYR A 170 -1.28 -10.85 -3.86
N ALA A 171 -1.42 -12.16 -3.61
CA ALA A 171 -0.86 -13.22 -4.42
C ALA A 171 -1.27 -13.08 -5.92
N PRO A 172 -0.35 -13.26 -6.89
CA PRO A 172 -0.67 -13.21 -8.31
C PRO A 172 -1.84 -14.13 -8.68
N ARG A 173 -2.75 -13.66 -9.55
CA ARG A 173 -3.87 -14.45 -10.06
C ARG A 173 -3.58 -14.94 -11.48
N GLU A 174 -4.04 -16.16 -11.78
CA GLU A 174 -3.90 -16.77 -13.10
C GLU A 174 -4.48 -15.86 -14.20
N GLY A 175 -3.71 -15.61 -15.26
CA GLY A 175 -4.09 -14.78 -16.40
C GLY A 175 -4.11 -13.25 -16.15
N MET A 176 -3.86 -12.80 -14.92
CA MET A 176 -3.85 -11.37 -14.57
C MET A 176 -2.49 -10.72 -14.78
N LYS A 177 -2.36 -9.41 -14.51
CA LYS A 177 -1.17 -8.58 -14.78
C LYS A 177 0.17 -9.28 -14.46
N PHE A 178 0.29 -9.86 -13.27
CA PHE A 178 1.53 -10.49 -12.79
C PHE A 178 1.77 -11.92 -13.31
N ASP A 179 0.80 -12.51 -14.00
CA ASP A 179 0.91 -13.85 -14.58
C ASP A 179 1.00 -13.84 -16.12
N LYS A 180 0.91 -12.66 -16.74
CA LYS A 180 1.25 -12.47 -18.15
C LYS A 180 2.74 -12.70 -18.37
N GLY A 181 3.10 -13.11 -19.59
CA GLY A 181 4.52 -13.25 -19.96
C GLY A 181 5.22 -11.88 -19.96
N PRO A 182 6.51 -11.81 -19.59
CA PRO A 182 7.40 -12.92 -19.22
C PRO A 182 7.28 -13.40 -17.77
N LEU A 183 6.59 -12.67 -16.89
CA LEU A 183 6.61 -12.88 -15.44
C LEU A 183 6.09 -14.25 -14.97
N ARG A 184 4.90 -14.65 -15.46
CA ARG A 184 4.26 -15.94 -15.14
C ARG A 184 4.22 -16.27 -13.63
N LEU A 185 4.03 -15.26 -12.76
CA LEU A 185 4.21 -15.45 -11.31
C LEU A 185 3.19 -16.40 -10.70
N ALA A 186 1.92 -16.38 -11.14
CA ALA A 186 0.92 -17.31 -10.58
C ALA A 186 1.26 -18.75 -10.97
N LYS A 187 1.68 -18.97 -12.23
CA LYS A 187 2.18 -20.28 -12.68
C LYS A 187 3.41 -20.74 -11.86
N ARG A 188 4.39 -19.86 -11.63
CA ARG A 188 5.62 -20.17 -10.86
C ARG A 188 5.27 -20.58 -9.42
N LEU A 189 4.48 -19.78 -8.71
CA LEU A 189 4.06 -20.09 -7.35
C LEU A 189 3.23 -21.38 -7.28
N ALA A 190 2.32 -21.60 -8.24
CA ALA A 190 1.54 -22.83 -8.31
C ALA A 190 2.43 -24.08 -8.48
N GLN A 191 3.45 -24.00 -9.36
CA GLN A 191 4.39 -25.10 -9.57
C GLN A 191 5.31 -25.31 -8.36
N ARG A 192 5.70 -24.24 -7.67
CA ARG A 192 6.50 -24.32 -6.44
C ARG A 192 5.73 -24.99 -5.29
N LEU A 193 4.45 -24.66 -5.14
CA LEU A 193 3.58 -25.20 -4.09
C LEU A 193 3.12 -26.65 -4.36
N PHE A 194 2.79 -26.97 -5.61
CA PHE A 194 2.07 -28.21 -5.93
C PHE A 194 2.80 -29.11 -6.94
N GLY A 195 4.02 -28.76 -7.33
CA GLY A 195 4.84 -29.48 -8.30
C GLY A 195 4.59 -29.07 -9.76
N SER A 196 5.51 -29.47 -10.63
CA SER A 196 5.50 -29.14 -12.07
C SER A 196 5.01 -30.28 -12.97
N ALA A 197 4.83 -31.50 -12.43
CA ALA A 197 4.45 -32.69 -13.20
C ALA A 197 3.10 -32.55 -13.93
N ASN A 198 2.13 -31.86 -13.32
CA ASN A 198 0.85 -31.54 -13.95
C ASN A 198 0.51 -30.05 -13.74
N PRO A 199 1.01 -29.15 -14.61
CA PRO A 199 0.85 -27.70 -14.43
C PRO A 199 -0.60 -27.25 -14.33
N ALA A 200 -1.52 -27.92 -15.05
CA ALA A 200 -2.95 -27.61 -14.98
C ALA A 200 -3.55 -27.98 -13.62
N ALA A 201 -3.14 -29.10 -13.03
CA ALA A 201 -3.56 -29.48 -11.68
C ALA A 201 -3.01 -28.52 -10.62
N SER A 202 -1.74 -28.13 -10.74
CA SER A 202 -1.09 -27.17 -9.85
C SER A 202 -1.77 -25.80 -9.90
N ALA A 203 -2.07 -25.28 -11.10
CA ALA A 203 -2.80 -24.03 -11.28
C ALA A 203 -4.21 -24.08 -10.63
N ARG A 204 -4.94 -25.20 -10.79
CA ARG A 204 -6.24 -25.39 -10.13
C ARG A 204 -6.13 -25.39 -8.60
N LYS A 205 -5.15 -26.10 -8.03
CA LYS A 205 -4.92 -26.14 -6.58
C LYS A 205 -4.60 -24.74 -6.04
N TYR A 206 -3.73 -24.01 -6.72
CA TYR A 206 -3.37 -22.64 -6.37
C TYR A 206 -4.56 -21.67 -6.41
N ARG A 207 -5.41 -21.75 -7.46
CA ARG A 207 -6.65 -20.97 -7.52
C ARG A 207 -7.58 -21.27 -6.34
N LYS A 208 -7.74 -22.55 -5.98
CA LYS A 208 -8.57 -22.96 -4.84
C LYS A 208 -8.02 -22.45 -3.51
N LEU A 209 -6.71 -22.58 -3.28
CA LEU A 209 -6.03 -22.06 -2.09
C LEU A 209 -6.27 -20.55 -1.95
N CYS A 210 -5.94 -19.77 -2.99
CA CYS A 210 -6.17 -18.33 -2.98
C CYS A 210 -7.66 -17.99 -2.73
N SER A 211 -8.58 -18.68 -3.40
CA SER A 211 -10.01 -18.43 -3.25
C SER A 211 -10.52 -18.73 -1.83
N SER A 212 -10.06 -19.83 -1.23
CA SER A 212 -10.44 -20.26 0.12
C SER A 212 -9.96 -19.27 1.18
N LEU A 213 -8.70 -18.82 1.07
CA LEU A 213 -8.16 -17.82 2.01
C LEU A 213 -8.86 -16.46 1.84
N ASN A 214 -9.11 -16.01 0.61
CA ASN A 214 -9.75 -14.71 0.39
C ASN A 214 -11.22 -14.67 0.81
N SER A 215 -11.96 -15.79 0.73
CA SER A 215 -13.34 -15.84 1.21
C SER A 215 -13.42 -15.61 2.72
N GLN A 216 -12.42 -16.11 3.47
CA GLN A 216 -12.30 -15.94 4.91
C GLN A 216 -11.78 -14.56 5.31
N LEU A 217 -10.84 -14.00 4.54
CA LEU A 217 -10.42 -12.61 4.69
C LEU A 217 -11.58 -11.62 4.51
N CYS A 218 -12.60 -12.01 3.72
CA CYS A 218 -13.84 -11.27 3.53
C CYS A 218 -13.58 -9.78 3.24
N THR A 219 -12.61 -9.51 2.33
CA THR A 219 -12.29 -8.14 1.97
C THR A 219 -13.48 -7.51 1.26
N THR A 220 -13.59 -6.18 1.32
CA THR A 220 -14.71 -5.46 0.73
C THR A 220 -14.92 -5.82 -0.73
N GLU A 221 -13.84 -5.98 -1.49
CA GLU A 221 -13.90 -6.35 -2.91
C GLU A 221 -14.50 -7.76 -3.14
N VAL A 222 -14.28 -8.70 -2.22
CA VAL A 222 -14.88 -10.05 -2.27
C VAL A 222 -16.39 -9.98 -2.06
N LEU A 223 -16.84 -9.19 -1.08
CA LEU A 223 -18.28 -8.97 -0.83
C LEU A 223 -18.95 -8.28 -2.02
N MET A 224 -18.31 -7.26 -2.58
CA MET A 224 -18.81 -6.54 -3.76
C MET A 224 -18.94 -7.47 -4.98
N ALA A 225 -17.96 -8.34 -5.22
CA ALA A 225 -17.98 -9.28 -6.33
C ALA A 225 -19.05 -10.37 -6.16
N ALA A 226 -19.34 -10.77 -4.92
CA ALA A 226 -20.39 -11.73 -4.59
C ALA A 226 -21.80 -11.13 -4.54
N GLY A 227 -21.96 -9.80 -4.74
CA GLY A 227 -23.24 -9.11 -4.62
C GLY A 227 -23.75 -8.95 -3.19
N ARG A 228 -22.93 -9.25 -2.18
CA ARG A 228 -23.27 -9.22 -0.75
C ARG A 228 -22.99 -7.84 -0.16
N TRP A 229 -23.65 -6.83 -0.71
CA TRP A 229 -23.42 -5.41 -0.38
C TRP A 229 -23.84 -5.05 1.05
N GLU A 230 -24.94 -5.66 1.51
CA GLU A 230 -25.50 -5.53 2.86
C GLU A 230 -24.54 -5.99 3.96
N GLU A 231 -23.59 -6.88 3.65
CA GLU A 231 -22.61 -7.37 4.63
C GLU A 231 -21.40 -6.44 4.81
N ILE A 232 -21.28 -5.39 3.99
CA ILE A 232 -20.13 -4.49 4.03
C ILE A 232 -20.13 -3.68 5.32
N ARG A 233 -19.13 -3.95 6.18
CA ARG A 233 -18.88 -3.20 7.42
C ARG A 233 -17.98 -1.99 7.17
N PHE A 234 -18.56 -0.82 6.89
CA PHE A 234 -17.82 0.40 6.52
C PHE A 234 -16.75 0.86 7.51
N ALA A 235 -16.88 0.56 8.81
CA ALA A 235 -15.85 0.83 9.81
C ALA A 235 -14.52 0.08 9.54
N ARG A 236 -14.57 -1.05 8.82
CA ARG A 236 -13.40 -1.87 8.45
C ARG A 236 -12.92 -1.61 7.01
N VAL A 237 -13.66 -0.82 6.22
CA VAL A 237 -13.27 -0.50 4.84
C VAL A 237 -12.11 0.50 4.88
N ALA A 238 -11.01 0.16 4.21
CA ALA A 238 -9.85 1.05 4.12
C ALA A 238 -10.20 2.35 3.36
N SER A 239 -9.62 3.47 3.77
CA SER A 239 -9.93 4.81 3.23
C SER A 239 -9.82 4.90 1.70
N LEU A 240 -8.78 4.29 1.13
CA LEU A 240 -8.54 4.30 -0.31
C LEU A 240 -9.54 3.41 -1.07
N CYS A 241 -9.98 2.30 -0.47
CA CYS A 241 -11.04 1.47 -1.03
C CYS A 241 -12.38 2.23 -1.03
N LEU A 242 -12.67 2.91 0.09
CA LEU A 242 -13.84 3.77 0.24
C LEU A 242 -13.89 4.86 -0.83
N GLN A 243 -12.78 5.56 -1.06
CA GLN A 243 -12.67 6.61 -2.09
C GLN A 243 -12.84 6.07 -3.51
N ARG A 244 -12.14 4.99 -3.87
CA ARG A 244 -12.18 4.39 -5.22
C ARG A 244 -13.56 3.87 -5.60
N HIS A 245 -14.29 3.32 -4.62
CA HIS A 245 -15.58 2.71 -4.84
C HIS A 245 -16.74 3.54 -4.28
N ARG A 246 -16.51 4.81 -3.91
CA ARG A 246 -17.50 5.67 -3.24
C ARG A 246 -18.85 5.68 -3.95
N LYS A 247 -18.88 5.89 -5.27
CA LYS A 247 -20.12 5.92 -6.06
C LYS A 247 -20.82 4.56 -6.06
N ALA A 248 -20.06 3.46 -6.02
CA ALA A 248 -20.65 2.13 -5.90
C ALA A 248 -21.29 1.93 -4.51
N PHE A 249 -20.63 2.35 -3.42
CA PHE A 249 -21.14 2.25 -2.05
C PHE A 249 -22.32 3.17 -1.78
N LEU A 250 -22.29 4.38 -2.35
CA LEU A 250 -23.40 5.33 -2.29
C LEU A 250 -24.58 4.89 -3.18
N ASN A 251 -24.41 3.85 -4.02
CA ASN A 251 -25.40 3.46 -5.03
C ASN A 251 -25.76 4.58 -6.02
N GLU A 252 -24.75 5.36 -6.43
CA GLU A 252 -24.91 6.51 -7.31
C GLU A 252 -24.29 6.25 -8.68
N ALA A 253 -24.98 6.69 -9.74
CA ALA A 253 -24.47 6.68 -11.09
C ALA A 253 -23.31 7.68 -11.23
N LEU A 254 -22.42 7.43 -12.20
CA LEU A 254 -21.27 8.32 -12.44
C LEU A 254 -21.65 9.65 -13.09
N LYS A 255 -22.85 9.71 -13.70
CA LYS A 255 -23.41 10.87 -14.38
C LYS A 255 -24.83 11.11 -13.90
N GLY A 256 -25.25 12.37 -13.88
CA GLY A 256 -26.58 12.80 -13.43
C GLY A 256 -26.58 13.25 -11.97
N VAL A 257 -27.66 13.93 -11.59
CA VAL A 257 -27.89 14.46 -10.24
C VAL A 257 -28.95 13.59 -9.57
N LEU A 258 -28.76 13.29 -8.28
CA LEU A 258 -29.77 12.58 -7.50
C LEU A 258 -30.99 13.48 -7.29
N THR A 259 -32.18 12.96 -7.55
CA THR A 259 -33.43 13.62 -7.13
C THR A 259 -33.66 13.42 -5.63
N PRO A 260 -34.46 14.28 -4.96
CA PRO A 260 -34.78 14.10 -3.55
C PRO A 260 -35.39 12.72 -3.23
N ALA A 261 -36.23 12.17 -4.11
CA ALA A 261 -36.83 10.85 -3.95
C ALA A 261 -35.79 9.70 -3.98
N GLN A 262 -34.63 9.94 -4.61
CA GLN A 262 -33.55 8.97 -4.72
C GLN A 262 -32.50 9.12 -3.61
N ASP A 263 -32.66 10.03 -2.64
CA ASP A 263 -31.65 10.19 -1.58
C ASP A 263 -31.56 8.95 -0.66
N GLY A 264 -32.67 8.24 -0.46
CA GLY A 264 -32.71 7.01 0.33
C GLY A 264 -32.05 5.82 -0.37
N THR A 265 -32.28 5.66 -1.67
CA THR A 265 -31.94 4.45 -2.42
C THR A 265 -30.73 4.61 -3.34
N GLY A 266 -30.41 5.83 -3.76
CA GLY A 266 -29.51 6.11 -4.86
C GLY A 266 -30.21 6.00 -6.23
N ASN A 267 -29.47 6.22 -7.31
CA ASN A 267 -30.01 6.20 -8.68
C ASN A 267 -29.35 5.13 -9.59
N ARG A 268 -28.43 4.33 -9.07
CA ARG A 268 -27.73 3.31 -9.88
C ARG A 268 -28.45 1.96 -9.88
N HIS A 269 -28.82 1.47 -8.71
CA HIS A 269 -29.58 0.22 -8.52
C HIS A 269 -30.62 0.44 -7.41
N PRO A 270 -31.62 1.31 -7.61
CA PRO A 270 -32.55 1.71 -6.55
C PRO A 270 -33.44 0.57 -6.05
N ASP A 271 -33.71 -0.42 -6.91
CA ASP A 271 -34.60 -1.55 -6.62
C ASP A 271 -33.86 -2.77 -6.04
N ASP A 272 -32.53 -2.68 -5.89
CA ASP A 272 -31.70 -3.75 -5.32
C ASP A 272 -31.59 -3.55 -3.79
N PRO A 273 -32.23 -4.41 -2.96
CA PRO A 273 -32.25 -4.23 -1.51
C PRO A 273 -30.86 -4.27 -0.88
N ALA A 274 -29.94 -5.08 -1.42
CA ALA A 274 -28.57 -5.19 -0.90
C ALA A 274 -27.79 -3.89 -1.12
N ARG A 275 -27.98 -3.27 -2.29
CA ARG A 275 -27.35 -1.99 -2.66
C ARG A 275 -27.88 -0.83 -1.81
N VAL A 276 -29.20 -0.81 -1.59
CA VAL A 276 -29.85 0.18 -0.72
C VAL A 276 -29.39 0.01 0.74
N ALA A 277 -29.32 -1.23 1.24
CA ALA A 277 -28.81 -1.52 2.58
C ALA A 277 -27.36 -1.04 2.76
N ALA A 278 -26.48 -1.26 1.79
CA ALA A 278 -25.12 -0.74 1.84
C ALA A 278 -25.05 0.79 1.89
N ARG A 279 -25.91 1.50 1.13
CA ARG A 279 -26.00 2.97 1.20
C ARG A 279 -26.41 3.42 2.61
N LEU A 280 -27.40 2.75 3.22
CA LEU A 280 -27.84 3.02 4.59
C LEU A 280 -26.73 2.75 5.62
N HIS A 281 -26.06 1.60 5.55
CA HIS A 281 -24.95 1.27 6.44
C HIS A 281 -23.79 2.27 6.32
N LEU A 282 -23.52 2.82 5.13
CA LEU A 282 -22.52 3.86 4.95
C LEU A 282 -22.96 5.16 5.63
N ARG A 283 -24.23 5.57 5.48
CA ARG A 283 -24.79 6.74 6.15
C ARG A 283 -24.68 6.61 7.67
N GLU A 284 -25.06 5.46 8.21
CA GLU A 284 -24.92 5.14 9.64
C GLU A 284 -23.46 5.18 10.09
N ALA A 285 -22.54 4.62 9.30
CA ALA A 285 -21.11 4.63 9.63
C ALA A 285 -20.54 6.05 9.69
N ILE A 286 -20.96 6.94 8.78
CA ILE A 286 -20.55 8.35 8.73
C ILE A 286 -20.93 9.08 10.02
N VAL A 287 -22.16 8.90 10.50
CA VAL A 287 -22.64 9.56 11.74
C VAL A 287 -22.21 8.85 13.03
N SER A 288 -21.74 7.59 12.93
CA SER A 288 -21.29 6.84 14.09
C SER A 288 -20.05 7.44 14.75
N LYS A 289 -19.88 7.23 16.06
CA LYS A 289 -18.67 7.64 16.79
C LYS A 289 -17.37 7.04 16.22
N LYS A 290 -17.45 5.84 15.63
CA LYS A 290 -16.28 5.18 14.99
C LYS A 290 -15.94 5.81 13.64
N GLY A 291 -16.92 6.44 13.00
CA GLY A 291 -16.77 7.10 11.70
C GLY A 291 -16.32 6.16 10.58
N VAL A 292 -15.84 6.79 9.51
CA VAL A 292 -15.22 6.13 8.37
C VAL A 292 -13.71 6.42 8.34
N GLN A 293 -12.94 5.55 7.70
CA GLN A 293 -11.49 5.70 7.61
C GLN A 293 -11.10 6.82 6.64
N GLY A 294 -10.31 7.80 7.12
CA GLY A 294 -9.73 8.88 6.30
C GLY A 294 -8.22 9.10 6.51
N LYS A 295 -7.62 8.55 7.58
CA LYS A 295 -6.21 8.81 7.98
C LYS A 295 -5.15 8.57 6.91
N ALA A 296 -5.38 7.67 5.95
CA ALA A 296 -4.40 7.34 4.92
C ALA A 296 -4.60 8.10 3.59
N LEU A 297 -5.55 9.04 3.53
CA LEU A 297 -5.71 9.94 2.39
C LEU A 297 -4.83 11.18 2.52
N MET A 298 -4.53 11.82 1.40
CA MET A 298 -3.91 13.14 1.36
C MET A 298 -4.97 14.23 1.18
N PRO A 299 -4.76 15.46 1.68
CA PRO A 299 -5.73 16.55 1.58
C PRO A 299 -6.26 16.78 0.17
N HIS A 300 -5.38 16.79 -0.84
CA HIS A 300 -5.78 17.03 -2.23
C HIS A 300 -6.69 15.94 -2.81
N GLU A 301 -6.61 14.69 -2.33
CA GLU A 301 -7.48 13.60 -2.80
C GLU A 301 -8.94 13.82 -2.40
N ILE A 302 -9.19 14.48 -1.27
CA ILE A 302 -10.54 14.86 -0.82
C ILE A 302 -10.97 16.16 -1.52
N VAL A 303 -10.11 17.17 -1.47
CA VAL A 303 -10.39 18.51 -1.99
C VAL A 303 -10.70 18.48 -3.49
N GLN A 304 -10.01 17.66 -4.28
CA GLN A 304 -10.29 17.49 -5.71
C GLN A 304 -11.73 17.07 -6.00
N HIS A 305 -12.37 16.32 -5.11
CA HIS A 305 -13.78 15.95 -5.25
C HIS A 305 -14.73 17.08 -4.87
N CYS A 306 -14.37 17.89 -3.87
CA CYS A 306 -15.15 19.07 -3.47
C CYS A 306 -15.03 20.24 -4.47
N MET A 307 -13.88 20.38 -5.13
CA MET A 307 -13.57 21.49 -6.06
C MET A 307 -13.92 21.20 -7.52
N GLY A 308 -14.56 20.08 -7.84
CA GLY A 308 -14.83 19.67 -9.23
C GLY A 308 -15.56 20.76 -10.04
N GLY A 309 -15.07 21.03 -11.26
CA GLY A 309 -15.53 22.11 -12.15
C GLY A 309 -17.00 22.04 -12.62
N GLU A 310 -17.38 22.99 -13.47
CA GLU A 310 -18.76 23.24 -13.93
C GLU A 310 -19.55 21.95 -14.21
N GLY A 311 -20.62 21.72 -13.44
CA GLY A 311 -21.56 20.61 -13.64
C GLY A 311 -21.35 19.37 -12.77
N ARG A 312 -20.38 19.33 -11.85
CA ARG A 312 -20.24 18.25 -10.84
C ARG A 312 -20.56 18.74 -9.43
N SER A 313 -21.84 18.68 -9.04
CA SER A 313 -22.22 18.80 -7.63
C SER A 313 -22.15 17.44 -6.94
N LEU A 314 -21.51 17.37 -5.77
CA LEU A 314 -21.59 16.21 -4.89
C LEU A 314 -23.05 16.00 -4.46
N SER A 315 -23.46 14.74 -4.28
CA SER A 315 -24.70 14.46 -3.55
C SER A 315 -24.51 14.80 -2.06
N THR A 316 -25.60 14.98 -1.32
CA THR A 316 -25.55 15.22 0.12
C THR A 316 -24.72 14.15 0.84
N LEU A 317 -24.99 12.87 0.56
CA LEU A 317 -24.28 11.77 1.21
C LEU A 317 -22.81 11.67 0.76
N GLU A 318 -22.49 12.02 -0.49
CA GLU A 318 -21.09 12.09 -0.95
C GLU A 318 -20.33 13.23 -0.24
N ALA A 319 -20.96 14.38 -0.06
CA ALA A 319 -20.40 15.51 0.69
C ALA A 319 -20.18 15.15 2.18
N ASP A 320 -21.16 14.49 2.81
CA ASP A 320 -21.05 13.98 4.17
C ASP A 320 -19.88 13.00 4.31
N LEU A 321 -19.70 12.11 3.32
CA LEU A 321 -18.57 11.19 3.27
C LEU A 321 -17.23 11.95 3.18
N MET A 322 -17.13 12.98 2.31
CA MET A 322 -15.90 13.78 2.19
C MET A 322 -15.57 14.48 3.51
N ASN A 323 -16.57 15.08 4.16
CA ASN A 323 -16.42 15.73 5.47
C ASN A 323 -15.97 14.76 6.55
N ALA A 324 -16.56 13.56 6.61
CA ALA A 324 -16.18 12.54 7.58
C ALA A 324 -14.75 12.03 7.37
N GLN A 325 -14.33 11.84 6.11
CA GLN A 325 -12.95 11.45 5.80
C GLN A 325 -11.95 12.58 6.10
N TRP A 326 -12.33 13.84 5.86
CA TRP A 326 -11.53 15.02 6.22
C TRP A 326 -11.33 15.11 7.74
N ALA A 327 -12.41 14.94 8.52
CA ALA A 327 -12.34 14.94 9.98
C ALA A 327 -11.42 13.83 10.50
N SER A 328 -11.55 12.61 9.94
CA SER A 328 -10.69 11.46 10.27
C SER A 328 -9.21 11.74 9.95
N LEU A 329 -8.91 12.30 8.77
CA LEU A 329 -7.57 12.70 8.36
C LEU A 329 -6.99 13.74 9.32
N ARG A 330 -7.71 14.85 9.56
CA ARG A 330 -7.27 15.93 10.45
C ARG A 330 -7.00 15.44 11.86
N ALA A 331 -7.86 14.59 12.41
CA ALA A 331 -7.66 13.99 13.72
C ALA A 331 -6.38 13.16 13.78
N GLY A 332 -6.10 12.35 12.74
CA GLY A 332 -4.86 11.60 12.63
C GLY A 332 -3.61 12.49 12.54
N THR A 333 -3.67 13.59 11.79
CA THR A 333 -2.57 14.56 11.70
C THR A 333 -2.30 15.22 13.05
N LEU A 334 -3.35 15.67 13.76
CA LEU A 334 -3.20 16.28 15.08
C LEU A 334 -2.62 15.29 16.11
N GLU A 335 -3.04 14.03 16.07
CA GLU A 335 -2.49 12.96 16.90
C GLU A 335 -0.99 12.76 16.65
N ALA A 336 -0.58 12.71 15.38
CA ALA A 336 0.83 12.59 15.00
C ALA A 336 1.66 13.80 15.46
N MET A 337 1.15 15.03 15.28
CA MET A 337 1.82 16.25 15.74
C MET A 337 2.00 16.27 17.26
N ARG A 338 0.97 15.88 18.03
CA ARG A 338 1.07 15.79 19.50
C ARG A 338 2.06 14.74 19.98
N LYS A 339 2.24 13.66 19.23
CA LYS A 339 3.22 12.62 19.55
C LYS A 339 4.66 13.04 19.25
N ALA A 340 4.83 13.97 18.30
CA ALA A 340 6.13 14.47 17.88
C ALA A 340 6.61 15.71 18.67
N ALA A 341 5.68 16.43 19.31
CA ALA A 341 5.95 17.56 20.21
C ALA A 341 6.33 17.06 21.62
#